data_AF-A0A7V3WHW8-F1
#
_entry.id   AF-A0A7V3WHW8-F1
#
_cell.length_a   1.000
_cell.length_b   1.000
_cell.length_c   1.000
_cell.angle_alpha   90.00
_cell.angle_beta   90.00
_cell.angle_gamma   90.00
#
_symmetry.space_group_name_H-M   'P 1'
#
loop_
_entity.id
_entity.type
_entity.pdbx_description
1 polymer ?
#
loop_
_entity_poly.entity_id
_entity_poly.type
_entity_poly.pdbx_seq_one_letter_code
_entity_poly.pdbx_strand_id
1 'polypeptide(L)'
;MDIQEKYKINFDEEEITDLLLSTCRSNDFGVISQLGNKMFLNEDKVSDWIKNKLLPNTVAVRLDDEDIIRSLIFCIEITYKMFSGGTRATTTEKGFRQRRRTFESVLADQFIGKLGEIMLKKFLENYFPMVKIQLDWKISRERGQFENDIINAKKKVSIKSSSTLTGIWWDTNIGYDYGIAVKCAVPHQPILQFFIEVCGFTKLLDFAENRIPANDDLFKNYLGNMRKRIEKFKCGEIQSDLKGVICGYFKTSEYKPIKKGTLLPYLGEVREERFLVRIDQLKWKKESWEEFLKEVGLL
;
A
#
# COMPACT_ATOMS: atom_id res chain seq x y z
N MET A 1 -4.45 27.28 -12.42
CA MET A 1 -5.49 27.22 -11.38
C MET A 1 -5.88 25.76 -11.27
N ASP A 2 -5.20 25.10 -10.35
CA ASP A 2 -4.29 24.01 -10.69
C ASP A 2 -4.90 22.65 -10.39
N ILE A 3 -4.51 21.66 -11.18
CA ILE A 3 -4.83 20.25 -10.95
C ILE A 3 -4.53 19.83 -9.48
N GLN A 4 -3.54 20.46 -8.83
CA GLN A 4 -3.26 20.31 -7.40
C GLN A 4 -4.39 20.83 -6.48
N GLU A 5 -5.05 21.94 -6.81
CA GLU A 5 -6.19 22.46 -6.02
C GLU A 5 -7.42 21.56 -6.11
N LYS A 6 -7.65 20.92 -7.27
CA LYS A 6 -8.78 20.02 -7.49
C LYS A 6 -8.64 18.71 -6.71
N TYR A 7 -7.46 18.10 -6.74
CA TYR A 7 -7.24 16.81 -6.10
C TYR A 7 -6.70 16.91 -4.67
N LYS A 8 -6.08 18.04 -4.29
CA LYS A 8 -5.41 18.24 -2.99
C LYS A 8 -4.40 17.14 -2.65
N ILE A 9 -3.76 16.58 -3.68
CA ILE A 9 -2.76 15.52 -3.56
C ILE A 9 -1.41 16.13 -3.92
N ASN A 10 -0.47 16.01 -2.99
CA ASN A 10 0.91 16.42 -3.21
C ASN A 10 1.82 15.20 -3.16
N PHE A 11 2.58 14.97 -4.23
CA PHE A 11 3.62 13.94 -4.23
C PHE A 11 4.96 14.59 -3.93
N ASP A 12 5.77 13.95 -3.09
CA ASP A 12 7.17 14.34 -2.99
C ASP A 12 7.98 13.87 -4.21
N GLU A 13 9.22 14.35 -4.30
CA GLU A 13 10.10 14.09 -5.45
C GLU A 13 10.44 12.59 -5.58
N GLU A 14 10.56 11.87 -4.47
CA GLU A 14 10.86 10.43 -4.48
C GLU A 14 9.65 9.64 -4.95
N GLU A 15 8.47 9.95 -4.42
CA GLU A 15 7.19 9.34 -4.80
C GLU A 15 6.92 9.49 -6.30
N ILE A 16 7.04 10.72 -6.84
CA ILE A 16 6.75 10.97 -8.26
C ILE A 16 7.81 10.31 -9.16
N THR A 17 9.07 10.29 -8.75
CA THR A 17 10.16 9.64 -9.49
C THR A 17 9.92 8.13 -9.59
N ASP A 18 9.57 7.48 -8.48
CA ASP A 18 9.32 6.05 -8.46
C ASP A 18 8.07 5.64 -9.26
N LEU A 19 7.01 6.44 -9.16
CA LEU A 19 5.80 6.23 -9.95
C LEU A 19 6.09 6.41 -11.45
N LEU A 20 6.81 7.45 -11.83
CA LEU A 20 7.24 7.68 -13.22
C LEU A 20 8.11 6.53 -13.72
N LEU A 21 9.06 6.05 -12.92
CA LEU A 21 9.89 4.91 -13.29
C LEU A 21 9.05 3.65 -13.53
N SER A 22 8.01 3.42 -12.72
CA SER A 22 7.07 2.34 -12.94
C SER A 22 6.31 2.47 -14.27
N THR A 23 5.81 3.67 -14.55
CA THR A 23 5.11 4.01 -15.81
C THR A 23 6.02 3.78 -17.01
N CYS A 24 7.29 4.20 -16.93
CA CYS A 24 8.28 3.97 -17.97
C CYS A 24 8.58 2.48 -18.18
N ARG A 25 8.78 1.71 -17.10
CA ARG A 25 9.05 0.25 -17.17
C ARG A 25 7.87 -0.55 -17.72
N SER A 26 6.65 -0.09 -17.45
CA SER A 26 5.43 -0.69 -18.00
C SER A 26 5.11 -0.19 -19.42
N ASN A 27 5.67 0.96 -19.80
CA ASN A 27 5.25 1.76 -20.93
C ASN A 27 3.74 2.09 -20.89
N ASP A 28 3.20 2.28 -19.68
CA ASP A 28 1.81 2.70 -19.49
C ASP A 28 1.58 4.05 -20.19
N PHE A 29 0.40 4.24 -20.79
CA PHE A 29 0.08 5.40 -21.66
C PHE A 29 1.00 5.60 -22.89
N GLY A 30 1.93 4.67 -23.18
CA GLY A 30 2.91 4.85 -24.24
C GLY A 30 3.89 5.99 -23.96
N VAL A 31 4.24 6.20 -22.69
CA VAL A 31 5.17 7.27 -22.28
C VAL A 31 6.59 7.10 -22.82
N ILE A 32 6.98 5.89 -23.19
CA ILE A 32 8.25 5.60 -23.85
C ILE A 32 8.00 5.37 -25.35
N SER A 33 8.71 6.16 -26.15
CA SER A 33 8.85 5.95 -27.59
C SER A 33 10.24 5.41 -27.92
N GLN A 34 10.33 4.57 -28.94
CA GLN A 34 11.59 3.99 -29.39
C GLN A 34 11.95 4.52 -30.78
N LEU A 35 13.15 5.09 -30.90
CA LEU A 35 13.70 5.60 -32.15
C LEU A 35 15.08 4.98 -32.35
N GLY A 36 15.12 3.89 -33.14
CA GLY A 36 16.28 3.01 -33.24
C GLY A 36 16.61 2.33 -31.90
N ASN A 37 17.87 2.49 -31.45
CA ASN A 37 18.36 1.92 -30.19
C ASN A 37 18.21 2.88 -28.99
N LYS A 38 17.55 4.03 -29.18
CA LYS A 38 17.34 5.02 -28.12
C LYS A 38 15.87 5.03 -27.69
N MET A 39 15.68 5.18 -26.37
CA MET A 39 14.36 5.38 -25.76
C MET A 39 14.21 6.85 -25.40
N PHE A 40 13.04 7.41 -25.70
CA PHE A 40 12.71 8.80 -25.40
C PHE A 40 11.42 8.85 -24.58
N LEU A 41 11.44 9.68 -23.54
CA LEU A 41 10.26 9.99 -22.74
C LEU A 41 9.39 10.98 -23.53
N ASN A 42 8.11 10.65 -23.67
CA ASN A 42 7.12 11.52 -24.27
C ASN A 42 6.42 12.34 -23.18
N GLU A 43 6.78 13.61 -23.05
CA GLU A 43 6.29 14.51 -22.01
C GLU A 43 4.77 14.74 -22.07
N ASP A 44 4.19 14.78 -23.27
CA ASP A 44 2.74 14.91 -23.44
C ASP A 44 2.01 13.68 -22.90
N LYS A 45 2.53 12.48 -23.18
CA LYS A 45 1.96 11.23 -22.65
C LYS A 45 2.15 11.08 -21.15
N VAL A 46 3.27 11.57 -20.60
CA VAL A 46 3.46 11.62 -19.14
C VAL A 46 2.44 12.57 -18.51
N SER A 47 2.23 13.73 -19.12
CA SER A 47 1.22 14.70 -18.65
C SER A 47 -0.19 14.12 -18.71
N ASP A 48 -0.54 13.40 -19.78
CA ASP A 48 -1.80 12.68 -19.92
C ASP A 48 -1.96 11.61 -18.84
N TRP A 49 -0.91 10.83 -18.56
CA TRP A 49 -0.91 9.82 -17.51
C TRP A 49 -1.14 10.44 -16.13
N ILE A 50 -0.46 11.55 -15.81
CA ILE A 50 -0.63 12.25 -14.53
C ILE A 50 -2.09 12.72 -14.37
N LYS A 51 -2.61 13.41 -15.40
CA LYS A 51 -3.94 14.05 -15.36
C LYS A 51 -5.08 13.05 -15.38
N ASN A 52 -4.96 11.99 -16.17
CA ASN A 52 -6.07 11.08 -16.44
C ASN A 52 -6.04 9.81 -15.58
N LYS A 53 -4.85 9.34 -15.17
CA LYS A 53 -4.73 8.10 -14.38
C LYS A 53 -4.19 8.36 -12.98
N LEU A 54 -3.02 8.97 -12.82
CA LEU A 54 -2.39 9.08 -11.50
C LEU A 54 -3.26 9.84 -10.50
N LEU A 55 -3.57 11.11 -10.79
CA LEU A 55 -4.27 11.96 -9.82
C LEU A 55 -5.71 11.53 -9.56
N PRO A 56 -6.53 11.19 -10.58
CA PRO A 56 -7.89 10.73 -10.33
C PRO A 56 -7.95 9.42 -9.53
N ASN A 57 -6.95 8.55 -9.65
CA ASN A 57 -6.91 7.26 -8.95
C ASN A 57 -6.06 7.29 -7.68
N THR A 58 -5.70 8.46 -7.17
CA THR A 58 -4.98 8.57 -5.91
C THR A 58 -5.92 9.04 -4.80
N VAL A 59 -5.84 8.38 -3.65
CA VAL A 59 -6.51 8.77 -2.41
C VAL A 59 -5.44 9.16 -1.41
N ALA A 60 -5.64 10.29 -0.72
CA ALA A 60 -4.81 10.70 0.41
C ALA A 60 -5.65 10.69 1.69
N VAL A 61 -5.09 10.15 2.77
CA VAL A 61 -5.72 10.08 4.09
C VAL A 61 -4.71 10.44 5.16
N ARG A 62 -5.15 11.16 6.18
CA ARG A 62 -4.31 11.50 7.33
C ARG A 62 -4.21 10.32 8.30
N LEU A 63 -3.15 10.28 9.11
CA LEU A 63 -2.98 9.23 10.13
C LEU A 63 -4.09 9.22 11.21
N ASP A 64 -4.83 10.32 11.39
CA ASP A 64 -5.95 10.42 12.34
C ASP A 64 -7.28 9.91 11.76
N ASP A 65 -7.31 9.48 10.51
CA ASP A 65 -8.50 8.87 9.92
C ASP A 65 -8.91 7.60 10.68
N GLU A 66 -10.22 7.47 10.95
CA GLU A 66 -10.79 6.37 11.75
C GLU A 66 -10.41 4.98 11.23
N ASP A 67 -10.41 4.79 9.91
CA ASP A 67 -10.06 3.50 9.30
C ASP A 67 -8.56 3.22 9.44
N ILE A 68 -7.73 4.26 9.42
CA ILE A 68 -6.28 4.17 9.58
C ILE A 68 -5.89 3.82 11.02
N ILE A 69 -6.57 4.42 12.01
CA ILE A 69 -6.41 4.05 13.42
C ILE A 69 -6.86 2.59 13.66
N ARG A 70 -8.01 2.20 13.09
CA ARG A 70 -8.47 0.79 13.12
C ARG A 70 -7.46 -0.16 12.49
N SER A 71 -6.87 0.22 11.37
CA SER A 71 -5.80 -0.53 10.70
C SER A 71 -4.63 -0.79 11.64
N LEU A 72 -4.11 0.25 12.29
CA LEU A 72 -3.00 0.12 13.22
C LEU A 72 -3.31 -0.88 14.35
N ILE A 73 -4.48 -0.76 14.99
CA ILE A 73 -4.90 -1.65 16.08
C ILE A 73 -5.04 -3.09 15.58
N PHE A 74 -5.71 -3.29 14.44
CA PHE A 74 -5.87 -4.59 13.81
C PHE A 74 -4.52 -5.24 13.51
N CYS A 75 -3.58 -4.49 12.94
CA CYS A 75 -2.26 -4.99 12.55
C CYS A 75 -1.41 -5.35 13.78
N ILE A 76 -1.51 -4.59 14.87
CA ILE A 76 -0.86 -4.93 16.13
C ILE A 76 -1.42 -6.25 16.68
N GLU A 77 -2.74 -6.36 16.79
CA GLU A 77 -3.41 -7.54 17.36
C GLU A 77 -3.16 -8.81 16.54
N ILE A 78 -3.29 -8.74 15.21
CA ILE A 78 -3.06 -9.91 14.35
C ILE A 78 -1.59 -10.36 14.42
N THR A 79 -0.65 -9.42 14.47
CA THR A 79 0.78 -9.75 14.59
C THR A 79 1.06 -10.43 15.94
N TYR A 80 0.48 -9.93 17.04
CA TYR A 80 0.58 -10.61 18.34
C TYR A 80 0.00 -12.02 18.32
N LYS A 81 -1.18 -12.22 17.71
CA LYS A 81 -1.75 -13.57 17.59
C LYS A 81 -0.89 -14.47 16.72
N MET A 82 -0.29 -13.98 15.64
CA MET A 82 0.63 -14.77 14.80
C MET A 82 1.83 -15.27 15.60
N PHE A 83 2.47 -14.40 16.38
CA PHE A 83 3.64 -14.76 17.18
C PHE A 83 3.31 -15.62 18.41
N SER A 84 2.10 -15.49 18.96
CA SER A 84 1.63 -16.30 20.08
C SER A 84 1.02 -17.65 19.67
N GLY A 85 1.13 -18.04 18.39
CA GLY A 85 0.53 -19.27 17.84
C GLY A 85 -1.00 -19.25 17.74
N GLY A 86 -1.59 -18.07 17.87
CA GLY A 86 -3.01 -17.81 17.92
C GLY A 86 -3.71 -17.65 16.57
N THR A 87 -3.00 -17.73 15.44
CA THR A 87 -3.54 -17.76 14.07
C THR A 87 -2.72 -18.71 13.20
N ARG A 88 -3.35 -19.32 12.19
CA ARG A 88 -2.70 -20.24 11.23
C ARG A 88 -1.67 -19.56 10.31
N ALA A 89 -1.59 -18.22 10.33
CA ALA A 89 -0.55 -17.43 9.68
C ALA A 89 0.79 -17.63 10.43
N THR A 90 1.41 -18.75 10.10
CA THR A 90 2.64 -19.27 10.64
C THR A 90 3.80 -18.27 10.52
N THR A 91 4.45 -17.99 11.64
CA THR A 91 5.82 -17.41 11.72
C THR A 91 6.89 -18.24 10.98
N THR A 92 6.51 -19.39 10.42
CA THR A 92 7.33 -20.27 9.56
C THR A 92 7.24 -19.97 8.05
N GLU A 93 6.44 -18.99 7.59
CA GLU A 93 6.60 -18.47 6.22
C GLU A 93 7.93 -17.69 6.14
N LYS A 94 9.00 -18.41 5.76
CA LYS A 94 10.31 -17.85 5.44
C LYS A 94 10.12 -16.63 4.54
N GLY A 95 10.66 -15.47 4.95
CA GLY A 95 10.60 -14.26 4.15
C GLY A 95 11.25 -14.43 2.77
N PHE A 96 11.15 -13.40 1.93
CA PHE A 96 11.70 -13.34 0.56
C PHE A 96 13.18 -13.75 0.44
N ARG A 97 13.92 -13.68 1.56
CA ARG A 97 15.25 -14.23 1.81
C ARG A 97 15.11 -15.16 3.02
N GLN A 98 15.91 -16.22 3.15
CA GLN A 98 15.87 -17.26 4.20
C GLN A 98 16.03 -16.77 5.68
N ARG A 99 15.63 -15.54 6.01
CA ARG A 99 15.56 -14.93 7.33
C ARG A 99 14.16 -15.11 7.93
N ARG A 100 14.10 -15.35 9.25
CA ARG A 100 12.86 -15.22 10.03
C ARG A 100 12.33 -13.79 9.88
N ARG A 101 11.03 -13.63 9.66
CA ARG A 101 10.39 -12.30 9.72
C ARG A 101 10.38 -11.83 11.17
N THR A 102 10.71 -10.58 11.38
CA THR A 102 10.62 -9.89 12.69
C THR A 102 9.19 -9.44 12.96
N PHE A 103 8.83 -9.20 14.22
CA PHE A 103 7.51 -8.70 14.59
C PHE A 103 7.19 -7.39 13.85
N GLU A 104 8.16 -6.49 13.82
CA GLU A 104 8.11 -5.18 13.19
C GLU A 104 7.89 -5.29 11.68
N SER A 105 8.61 -6.18 11.01
CA SER A 105 8.41 -6.42 9.57
C SER A 105 7.03 -6.99 9.25
N VAL A 106 6.52 -7.91 10.08
CA VAL A 106 5.17 -8.46 9.87
C VAL A 106 4.12 -7.39 10.12
N LEU A 107 4.27 -6.61 11.19
CA LEU A 107 3.38 -5.49 11.51
C LEU A 107 3.30 -4.49 10.36
N ALA A 108 4.45 -4.09 9.81
CA ALA A 108 4.52 -3.17 8.67
C ALA A 108 3.88 -3.77 7.40
N ASP A 109 4.18 -5.03 7.08
CA ASP A 109 3.58 -5.73 5.93
C ASP A 109 2.04 -5.80 6.05
N GLN A 110 1.54 -6.15 7.24
CA GLN A 110 0.09 -6.20 7.51
C GLN A 110 -0.55 -4.82 7.39
N PHE A 111 0.12 -3.78 7.90
CA PHE A 111 -0.35 -2.41 7.80
C PHE A 111 -0.45 -1.95 6.35
N ILE A 112 0.58 -2.18 5.53
CA ILE A 112 0.56 -1.85 4.09
C ILE A 112 -0.54 -2.62 3.36
N GLY A 113 -0.71 -3.91 3.67
CA GLY A 113 -1.79 -4.74 3.12
C GLY A 113 -3.15 -4.11 3.36
N LYS A 114 -3.49 -3.91 4.64
CA LYS A 114 -4.78 -3.35 5.07
C LYS A 114 -4.97 -1.90 4.63
N LEU A 115 -3.89 -1.11 4.54
CA LEU A 115 -3.93 0.24 4.02
C LEU A 115 -4.46 0.28 2.59
N GLY A 116 -3.99 -0.57 1.69
CA GLY A 116 -4.50 -0.56 0.31
C GLY A 116 -5.97 -0.98 0.20
N GLU A 117 -6.46 -1.85 1.09
CA GLU A 117 -7.89 -2.14 1.20
C GLU A 117 -8.70 -0.88 1.58
N ILE A 118 -8.22 -0.12 2.57
CA ILE A 118 -8.84 1.14 3.00
C ILE A 118 -8.81 2.18 1.87
N MET A 119 -7.69 2.28 1.17
CA MET A 119 -7.54 3.20 0.03
C MET A 119 -8.53 2.88 -1.09
N LEU A 120 -8.68 1.59 -1.43
CA LEU A 120 -9.68 1.16 -2.40
C LEU A 120 -11.11 1.46 -1.91
N LYS A 121 -11.42 1.17 -0.64
CA LYS A 121 -12.72 1.48 -0.04
C LYS A 121 -13.05 2.96 -0.23
N LYS A 122 -12.16 3.85 0.21
CA LYS A 122 -12.39 5.30 0.11
C LYS A 122 -12.44 5.76 -1.35
N PHE A 123 -11.62 5.20 -2.24
CA PHE A 123 -11.68 5.47 -3.67
C PHE A 123 -13.07 5.15 -4.26
N LEU A 124 -13.56 3.92 -4.06
CA LEU A 124 -14.83 3.47 -4.62
C LEU A 124 -16.02 4.24 -4.03
N GLU A 125 -16.04 4.47 -2.71
CA GLU A 125 -17.13 5.20 -2.05
C GLU A 125 -17.17 6.68 -2.46
N ASN A 126 -16.02 7.29 -2.76
CA ASN A 126 -15.95 8.66 -3.28
C ASN A 126 -16.44 8.76 -4.73
N TYR A 127 -16.08 7.79 -5.59
CA TYR A 127 -16.50 7.80 -7.00
C TYR A 127 -17.94 7.36 -7.21
N PHE A 128 -18.46 6.51 -6.32
CA PHE A 128 -19.78 5.89 -6.39
C PHE A 128 -20.49 6.02 -5.02
N PRO A 129 -21.15 7.16 -4.74
CA PRO A 129 -21.70 7.45 -3.41
C PRO A 129 -22.75 6.47 -2.86
N MET A 130 -23.34 5.64 -3.73
CA MET A 130 -24.31 4.60 -3.33
C MET A 130 -23.62 3.29 -2.90
N VAL A 131 -22.34 3.12 -3.22
CA VAL A 131 -21.57 1.92 -2.89
C VAL A 131 -21.13 2.01 -1.44
N LYS A 132 -21.22 0.89 -0.73
CA LYS A 132 -20.66 0.73 0.61
C LYS A 132 -19.76 -0.48 0.64
N ILE A 133 -18.47 -0.27 0.84
CA ILE A 133 -17.47 -1.32 0.94
C ILE A 133 -17.33 -1.74 2.40
N GLN A 134 -17.50 -3.03 2.67
CA GLN A 134 -17.21 -3.62 3.96
C GLN A 134 -15.91 -4.43 3.85
N LEU A 135 -14.90 -4.02 4.62
CA LEU A 135 -13.61 -4.71 4.67
C LEU A 135 -13.63 -5.81 5.71
N ASP A 136 -12.80 -6.84 5.50
CA ASP A 136 -12.61 -7.89 6.48
C ASP A 136 -11.66 -7.44 7.60
N TRP A 137 -12.18 -7.43 8.83
CA TRP A 137 -11.44 -7.08 10.05
C TRP A 137 -11.34 -8.25 11.03
N LYS A 138 -11.82 -9.44 10.66
CA LYS A 138 -11.86 -10.57 11.59
C LYS A 138 -10.46 -11.15 11.78
N ILE A 139 -10.17 -11.61 12.99
CA ILE A 139 -8.94 -12.34 13.32
C ILE A 139 -9.33 -13.72 13.84
N SER A 140 -9.16 -14.76 13.00
CA SER A 140 -9.56 -16.12 13.33
C SER A 140 -8.45 -17.15 13.08
N ARG A 141 -8.49 -18.26 13.83
CA ARG A 141 -7.63 -19.45 13.65
C ARG A 141 -8.06 -20.33 12.49
N GLU A 142 -9.36 -20.30 12.16
CA GLU A 142 -10.02 -21.24 11.25
C GLU A 142 -10.26 -20.64 9.86
N ARG A 143 -9.45 -19.66 9.47
CA ARG A 143 -9.63 -19.00 8.17
C ARG A 143 -9.37 -19.96 7.02
N GLY A 144 -10.28 -19.91 6.03
CA GLY A 144 -10.07 -20.56 4.74
C GLY A 144 -8.91 -19.90 3.98
N GLN A 145 -8.33 -20.62 3.02
CA GLN A 145 -7.18 -20.14 2.24
C GLN A 145 -7.52 -18.96 1.29
N PHE A 146 -8.82 -18.65 1.09
CA PHE A 146 -9.33 -17.68 0.12
C PHE A 146 -10.56 -16.91 0.66
N GLU A 147 -10.36 -16.12 1.71
CA GLU A 147 -11.39 -15.19 2.20
C GLU A 147 -11.45 -13.92 1.34
N ASN A 148 -12.61 -13.29 1.26
CA ASN A 148 -12.83 -12.12 0.43
C ASN A 148 -12.40 -10.85 1.17
N ASP A 149 -11.58 -10.01 0.56
CA ASP A 149 -11.15 -8.75 1.17
C ASP A 149 -12.32 -7.74 1.26
N ILE A 150 -13.31 -7.87 0.36
CA ILE A 150 -14.59 -7.14 0.40
C ILE A 150 -15.70 -8.10 0.81
N ILE A 151 -16.08 -8.09 2.10
CA ILE A 151 -16.95 -9.14 2.67
C ILE A 151 -18.37 -9.14 2.10
N ASN A 152 -18.84 -8.00 1.60
CA ASN A 152 -20.17 -7.86 1.02
C ASN A 152 -20.20 -8.01 -0.51
N ALA A 153 -19.07 -8.37 -1.14
CA ALA A 153 -19.03 -8.73 -2.55
C ALA A 153 -19.48 -10.18 -2.77
N LYS A 154 -20.27 -10.41 -3.83
CA LYS A 154 -20.71 -11.75 -4.26
C LYS A 154 -19.59 -12.59 -4.89
N LYS A 155 -18.56 -11.91 -5.41
CA LYS A 155 -17.39 -12.49 -6.07
C LYS A 155 -16.17 -12.35 -5.17
N LYS A 156 -15.23 -13.29 -5.27
CA LYS A 156 -13.97 -13.27 -4.51
C LYS A 156 -13.02 -12.22 -5.09
N VAL A 157 -12.79 -11.17 -4.33
CA VAL A 157 -11.89 -10.07 -4.68
C VAL A 157 -10.66 -10.15 -3.79
N SER A 158 -9.47 -10.15 -4.41
CA SER A 158 -8.21 -9.95 -3.69
C SER A 158 -7.68 -8.55 -3.96
N ILE A 159 -7.44 -7.82 -2.89
CA ILE A 159 -6.76 -6.53 -2.89
C ILE A 159 -5.34 -6.80 -2.43
N LYS A 160 -4.38 -6.53 -3.29
CA LYS A 160 -2.99 -6.48 -2.86
C LYS A 160 -2.55 -5.04 -2.75
N SER A 161 -1.46 -4.85 -2.01
CA SER A 161 -0.88 -3.55 -1.73
C SER A 161 0.64 -3.67 -1.73
N SER A 162 1.34 -2.63 -2.19
CA SER A 162 2.81 -2.57 -2.18
C SER A 162 3.27 -1.18 -1.80
N SER A 163 4.25 -1.08 -0.89
CA SER A 163 4.96 0.18 -0.63
C SER A 163 6.02 0.49 -1.68
N THR A 164 6.42 -0.49 -2.49
CA THR A 164 7.30 -0.27 -3.64
C THR A 164 6.50 0.34 -4.79
N LEU A 165 6.69 1.63 -5.03
CA LEU A 165 5.97 2.38 -6.07
C LEU A 165 6.46 2.05 -7.50
N THR A 166 7.67 1.51 -7.63
CA THR A 166 8.28 1.18 -8.95
C THR A 166 7.79 -0.13 -9.58
N GLY A 167 7.08 -0.98 -8.83
CA GLY A 167 6.63 -2.31 -9.28
C GLY A 167 5.63 -2.25 -10.44
N ILE A 168 5.81 -3.12 -11.45
CA ILE A 168 4.97 -3.16 -12.67
C ILE A 168 4.13 -4.43 -12.83
N TRP A 169 4.34 -5.43 -11.98
CA TRP A 169 3.60 -6.69 -11.97
C TRP A 169 2.72 -6.76 -10.75
N TRP A 170 1.52 -7.31 -10.94
CA TRP A 170 0.56 -7.48 -9.87
C TRP A 170 0.05 -8.90 -9.81
N ASP A 171 0.00 -9.47 -8.60
CA ASP A 171 -0.37 -10.86 -8.40
C ASP A 171 -1.73 -11.05 -7.71
N THR A 172 -2.40 -12.12 -8.10
CA THR A 172 -3.58 -12.64 -7.39
C THR A 172 -3.49 -14.16 -7.31
N ASN A 173 -3.79 -14.71 -6.14
CA ASN A 173 -3.78 -16.14 -5.92
C ASN A 173 -4.85 -16.85 -6.76
N ILE A 174 -4.60 -18.13 -7.08
CA ILE A 174 -5.60 -18.99 -7.72
C ILE A 174 -6.84 -19.09 -6.82
N GLY A 175 -8.04 -19.00 -7.40
CA GLY A 175 -9.31 -19.14 -6.69
C GLY A 175 -10.04 -17.82 -6.38
N TYR A 176 -9.44 -16.67 -6.68
CA TYR A 176 -10.13 -15.38 -6.71
C TYR A 176 -10.72 -15.09 -8.10
N ASP A 177 -11.80 -14.33 -8.15
CA ASP A 177 -12.44 -13.85 -9.38
C ASP A 177 -11.79 -12.56 -9.89
N TYR A 178 -11.33 -11.70 -8.98
CA TYR A 178 -10.71 -10.40 -9.31
C TYR A 178 -9.44 -10.14 -8.50
N GLY A 179 -8.47 -9.49 -9.15
CA GLY A 179 -7.30 -8.90 -8.54
C GLY A 179 -7.32 -7.38 -8.62
N ILE A 180 -7.01 -6.71 -7.52
CA ILE A 180 -6.93 -5.24 -7.45
C ILE A 180 -5.55 -4.81 -7.00
N ALA A 181 -5.03 -3.77 -7.67
CA ALA A 181 -3.71 -3.24 -7.46
C ALA A 181 -3.69 -1.86 -6.82
N VAL A 182 -3.05 -1.78 -5.65
CA VAL A 182 -2.87 -0.54 -4.91
C VAL A 182 -1.39 -0.33 -4.56
N LYS A 183 -0.83 0.81 -4.96
CA LYS A 183 0.48 1.24 -4.49
C LYS A 183 0.30 2.20 -3.33
N CYS A 184 1.00 1.97 -2.23
CA CYS A 184 0.89 2.78 -1.02
C CYS A 184 2.15 3.61 -0.84
N ALA A 185 2.06 4.92 -0.99
CA ALA A 185 3.14 5.82 -0.59
C ALA A 185 2.98 6.09 0.91
N VAL A 186 3.93 5.59 1.69
CA VAL A 186 3.94 5.64 3.15
C VAL A 186 5.33 6.05 3.63
N PRO A 187 5.45 6.69 4.81
CA PRO A 187 6.74 6.94 5.42
C PRO A 187 7.56 5.66 5.53
N HIS A 188 8.88 5.74 5.43
CA HIS A 188 9.77 4.57 5.49
C HIS A 188 9.56 3.72 6.75
N GLN A 189 9.18 4.35 7.87
CA GLN A 189 8.85 3.70 9.13
C GLN A 189 7.45 4.15 9.59
N PRO A 190 6.37 3.62 9.01
CA PRO A 190 5.02 4.15 9.22
C PRO A 190 4.58 4.00 10.69
N ILE A 191 4.96 2.90 11.34
CA ILE A 191 4.66 2.64 12.76
C ILE A 191 5.40 3.63 13.68
N LEU A 192 6.66 3.95 13.38
CA LEU A 192 7.40 4.96 14.14
C LEU A 192 6.79 6.34 13.95
N GLN A 193 6.31 6.67 12.74
CA GLN A 193 5.63 7.93 12.46
C GLN A 193 4.37 8.09 13.33
N PHE A 194 3.54 7.05 13.45
CA PHE A 194 2.43 7.05 14.40
C PHE A 194 2.93 7.34 15.82
N PHE A 195 3.96 6.63 16.28
CA PHE A 195 4.47 6.78 17.64
C PHE A 195 5.01 8.18 17.92
N ILE A 196 5.60 8.84 16.93
CA ILE A 196 6.03 10.25 17.00
C ILE A 196 4.82 11.17 17.17
N GLU A 197 3.82 11.07 16.30
CA GLU A 197 2.70 12.03 16.26
C GLU A 197 1.68 11.83 17.40
N VAL A 198 1.51 10.60 17.91
CA VAL A 198 0.63 10.30 19.07
C VAL A 198 1.31 10.49 20.44
N CYS A 199 2.39 11.27 20.49
CA CYS A 199 3.17 11.57 21.70
C CYS A 199 3.93 10.39 22.34
N GLY A 200 3.86 9.20 21.75
CA GLY A 200 4.53 8.01 22.29
C GLY A 200 6.04 8.16 22.34
N PHE A 201 6.64 8.69 21.27
CA PHE A 201 8.07 8.88 21.17
C PHE A 201 8.58 9.97 22.13
N THR A 202 7.80 11.04 22.32
CA THR A 202 8.10 12.08 23.32
C THR A 202 8.15 11.48 24.73
N LYS A 203 7.15 10.67 25.11
CA LYS A 203 7.12 9.98 26.42
C LYS A 203 8.31 9.04 26.60
N LEU A 204 8.76 8.37 25.54
CA LEU A 204 9.96 7.53 25.56
C LEU A 204 11.22 8.36 25.84
N LEU A 205 11.37 9.52 25.19
CA LEU A 205 12.50 10.42 25.42
C LEU A 205 12.48 10.99 26.85
N ASP A 206 11.31 11.40 27.35
CA ASP A 206 11.14 11.86 28.75
C ASP A 206 11.56 10.78 29.74
N PHE A 207 11.15 9.53 29.50
CA PHE A 207 11.54 8.39 30.32
C PHE A 207 13.05 8.16 30.31
N ALA A 208 13.68 8.21 29.13
CA ALA A 208 15.10 7.99 28.96
C ALA A 208 15.94 9.09 29.64
N GLU A 209 15.55 10.35 29.49
CA GLU A 209 16.23 11.50 30.09
C GLU A 209 16.27 11.44 31.62
N ASN A 210 15.20 10.91 32.24
CA ASN A 210 15.08 10.72 33.68
C ASN A 210 15.89 9.53 34.23
N ARG A 211 16.34 8.61 33.37
CA ARG A 211 17.05 7.39 33.78
C ARG A 211 18.52 7.39 33.42
N ILE A 212 18.90 8.11 32.37
CA ILE A 212 20.30 8.25 31.95
C ILE A 212 21.01 9.27 32.87
N PRO A 213 22.14 8.89 33.50
CA PRO A 213 22.91 9.79 34.36
C PRO A 213 23.22 11.13 33.69
N ALA A 214 23.18 12.21 34.48
CA ALA A 214 23.38 13.56 33.96
C ALA A 214 24.80 13.78 33.38
N ASN A 215 25.78 12.98 33.79
CA ASN A 215 27.17 13.04 33.34
C ASN A 215 27.48 12.13 32.13
N ASP A 216 26.47 11.48 31.53
CA ASP A 216 26.64 10.72 30.28
C ASP A 216 26.41 11.63 29.06
N ASP A 217 27.44 12.40 28.72
CA ASP A 217 27.38 13.38 27.63
C ASP A 217 27.02 12.74 26.27
N LEU A 218 27.44 11.50 26.04
CA LEU A 218 27.18 10.79 24.78
C LEU A 218 25.68 10.57 24.58
N PHE A 219 25.01 9.97 25.57
CA PHE A 219 23.58 9.69 25.48
C PHE A 219 22.73 10.96 25.58
N LYS A 220 23.17 11.97 26.35
CA LYS A 220 22.50 13.29 26.34
C LYS A 220 22.53 13.93 24.96
N ASN A 221 23.66 13.86 24.25
CA ASN A 221 23.76 14.33 22.87
C ASN A 221 22.84 13.55 21.92
N TYR A 222 22.74 12.23 22.06
CA TYR A 222 21.81 11.43 21.27
C TYR A 222 20.34 11.81 21.52
N LEU A 223 19.94 11.96 22.78
CA LEU A 223 18.59 12.40 23.15
C LEU A 223 18.27 13.79 22.59
N GLY A 224 19.19 14.75 22.74
CA GLY A 224 19.05 16.09 22.18
C GLY A 224 18.90 16.09 20.65
N ASN A 225 19.67 15.25 19.95
CA ASN A 225 19.54 15.09 18.50
C ASN A 225 18.20 14.46 18.10
N MET A 226 17.70 13.48 18.87
CA MET A 226 16.39 12.88 18.64
C MET A 226 15.25 13.89 18.85
N ARG A 227 15.31 14.70 19.91
CA ARG A 227 14.35 15.80 20.17
C ARG A 227 14.28 16.77 19.01
N LYS A 228 15.43 17.26 18.54
CA LYS A 228 15.51 18.19 17.40
C LYS A 228 14.88 17.62 16.12
N ARG A 229 15.04 16.32 15.86
CA ARG A 229 14.44 15.68 14.67
C ARG A 229 12.91 15.63 14.73
N ILE A 230 12.34 15.47 15.93
CA ILE A 230 10.90 15.36 16.12
C ILE A 230 10.22 16.68 16.49
N GLU A 231 10.98 17.74 16.73
CA GLU A 231 10.49 19.03 17.24
C GLU A 231 9.39 19.65 16.36
N LYS A 232 9.45 19.41 15.05
CA LYS A 232 8.42 19.85 14.09
C LYS A 232 7.08 19.13 14.25
N PHE A 233 7.08 17.93 14.83
CA PHE A 233 5.86 17.16 15.08
C PHE A 233 5.32 17.55 16.45
N LYS A 234 4.33 18.43 16.46
CA LYS A 234 3.66 18.78 17.70
C LYS A 234 2.88 17.57 18.20
N CYS A 235 3.16 17.14 19.43
CA CYS A 235 2.51 16.00 20.06
C CYS A 235 0.98 16.16 20.01
N GLY A 236 0.29 15.15 19.47
CA GLY A 236 -1.16 15.14 19.30
C GLY A 236 -1.66 15.82 18.03
N GLU A 237 -0.79 16.47 17.26
CA GLU A 237 -1.11 17.02 15.95
C GLU A 237 -0.64 16.06 14.87
N ILE A 238 -1.60 15.34 14.29
CA ILE A 238 -1.32 14.50 13.13
C ILE A 238 -1.06 15.39 11.91
N GLN A 239 0.05 15.18 11.23
CA GLN A 239 0.44 15.97 10.05
C GLN A 239 0.77 15.09 8.84
N SER A 240 1.05 13.81 9.05
CA SER A 240 1.40 12.90 7.96
C SER A 240 0.18 12.45 7.18
N ASP A 241 0.31 12.49 5.85
CA ASP A 241 -0.60 11.88 4.90
C ASP A 241 -0.04 10.53 4.42
N LEU A 242 -0.94 9.57 4.28
CA LEU A 242 -0.72 8.32 3.57
C LEU A 242 -1.42 8.41 2.22
N LYS A 243 -0.81 7.88 1.16
CA LYS A 243 -1.40 7.93 -0.19
C LYS A 243 -1.54 6.53 -0.77
N GLY A 244 -2.68 6.26 -1.38
CA GLY A 244 -2.95 5.03 -2.12
C GLY A 244 -3.23 5.35 -3.59
N VAL A 245 -2.40 4.82 -4.48
CA VAL A 245 -2.60 4.89 -5.93
C VAL A 245 -3.28 3.60 -6.39
N ILE A 246 -4.56 3.70 -6.76
CA ILE A 246 -5.34 2.59 -7.28
C ILE A 246 -4.93 2.37 -8.75
N CYS A 247 -4.06 1.41 -8.99
CA CYS A 247 -3.51 1.15 -10.33
C CYS A 247 -4.56 0.58 -11.29
N GLY A 248 -5.58 -0.10 -10.75
CA GLY A 248 -6.66 -0.74 -11.50
C GLY A 248 -6.97 -2.15 -10.98
N TYR A 249 -7.81 -2.86 -11.73
CA TYR A 249 -8.19 -4.25 -11.46
C TYR A 249 -8.09 -5.13 -12.71
N PHE A 250 -8.14 -6.44 -12.51
CA PHE A 250 -8.28 -7.42 -13.58
C PHE A 250 -9.19 -8.57 -13.15
N LYS A 251 -9.84 -9.22 -14.12
CA LYS A 251 -10.68 -10.40 -13.90
C LYS A 251 -9.86 -11.65 -14.19
N THR A 252 -9.74 -12.56 -13.24
CA THR A 252 -8.82 -13.71 -13.36
C THR A 252 -9.16 -14.62 -14.53
N SER A 253 -10.45 -14.71 -14.91
CA SER A 253 -10.91 -15.49 -16.07
C SER A 253 -10.38 -15.00 -17.42
N GLU A 254 -9.89 -13.75 -17.50
CA GLU A 254 -9.31 -13.16 -18.72
C GLU A 254 -7.82 -13.55 -18.90
N TYR A 255 -7.21 -14.17 -17.89
CA TYR A 255 -5.78 -14.46 -17.85
C TYR A 255 -5.53 -15.94 -17.55
N LYS A 256 -4.33 -16.41 -17.91
CA LYS A 256 -3.83 -17.72 -17.47
C LYS A 256 -2.86 -17.53 -16.32
N PRO A 257 -2.88 -18.38 -15.28
CA PRO A 257 -1.86 -18.36 -14.24
C PRO A 257 -0.46 -18.53 -14.85
N ILE A 258 0.51 -17.79 -14.31
CA ILE A 258 1.92 -17.92 -14.66
C ILE A 258 2.55 -18.96 -13.73
N LYS A 259 3.25 -19.93 -14.33
CA LYS A 259 3.85 -21.04 -13.60
C LYS A 259 5.06 -20.62 -12.77
N LYS A 260 5.25 -21.30 -11.64
CA LYS A 260 6.50 -21.27 -10.87
C LYS A 260 7.71 -21.55 -11.78
N GLY A 261 8.80 -20.80 -11.58
CA GLY A 261 10.03 -20.87 -12.36
C GLY A 261 10.08 -19.92 -13.56
N THR A 262 8.98 -19.27 -13.91
CA THR A 262 8.95 -18.31 -15.03
C THR A 262 9.74 -17.05 -14.64
N LEU A 263 10.66 -16.59 -15.49
CA LEU A 263 11.37 -15.32 -15.31
C LEU A 263 10.58 -14.18 -15.97
N LEU A 264 10.19 -13.20 -15.16
CA LEU A 264 9.49 -12.00 -15.63
C LEU A 264 10.37 -10.75 -15.49
N PRO A 265 10.35 -9.83 -16.48
CA PRO A 265 11.11 -8.58 -16.42
C PRO A 265 10.79 -7.79 -15.15
N TYR A 266 11.82 -7.28 -14.47
CA TYR A 266 11.72 -6.47 -13.24
C TYR A 266 11.08 -7.16 -12.02
N LEU A 267 10.55 -8.38 -12.14
CA LEU A 267 10.06 -9.19 -11.02
C LEU A 267 11.04 -10.30 -10.64
N GLY A 268 11.73 -10.87 -11.63
CA GLY A 268 12.58 -12.06 -11.46
C GLY A 268 11.77 -13.35 -11.58
N GLU A 269 12.21 -14.39 -10.86
CA GLU A 269 11.59 -15.72 -10.93
C GLU A 269 10.28 -15.79 -10.14
N VAL A 270 9.23 -16.25 -10.79
CA VAL A 270 7.93 -16.54 -10.18
C VAL A 270 8.06 -17.73 -9.24
N ARG A 271 7.75 -17.55 -7.96
CA ARG A 271 7.99 -18.58 -6.93
C ARG A 271 6.83 -19.54 -6.73
N GLU A 272 5.63 -19.14 -7.12
CA GLU A 272 4.38 -19.87 -6.95
C GLU A 272 3.48 -19.59 -8.15
N GLU A 273 2.65 -20.57 -8.53
CA GLU A 273 1.69 -20.38 -9.61
C GLU A 273 0.58 -19.42 -9.17
N ARG A 274 0.47 -18.29 -9.89
CA ARG A 274 -0.46 -17.19 -9.58
C ARG A 274 -0.88 -16.47 -10.86
N PHE A 275 -1.98 -15.72 -10.81
CA PHE A 275 -2.26 -14.73 -11.85
C PHE A 275 -1.30 -13.56 -11.68
N LEU A 276 -0.64 -13.15 -12.76
CA LEU A 276 0.34 -12.06 -12.76
C LEU A 276 0.05 -11.18 -13.98
N VAL A 277 -0.32 -9.93 -13.74
CA VAL A 277 -0.76 -8.98 -14.77
C VAL A 277 0.07 -7.71 -14.66
N ARG A 278 0.43 -7.10 -15.80
CA ARG A 278 1.17 -5.84 -15.79
C ARG A 278 0.25 -4.65 -15.54
N ILE A 279 0.76 -3.60 -14.90
CA ILE A 279 -0.04 -2.41 -14.52
C ILE A 279 -0.64 -1.65 -15.71
N ASP A 280 -0.02 -1.73 -16.90
CA ASP A 280 -0.52 -1.15 -18.15
C ASP A 280 -1.74 -1.89 -18.72
N GLN A 281 -1.99 -3.12 -18.26
CA GLN A 281 -3.09 -3.96 -18.70
C GLN A 281 -4.31 -3.91 -17.75
N LEU A 282 -4.18 -3.24 -16.60
CA LEU A 282 -5.25 -3.16 -15.62
C LEU A 282 -6.37 -2.24 -16.09
N LYS A 283 -7.62 -2.60 -15.75
CA LYS A 283 -8.79 -1.75 -15.94
C LYS A 283 -8.81 -0.69 -14.84
N TRP A 284 -8.73 0.59 -15.21
CA TRP A 284 -8.61 1.70 -14.25
C TRP A 284 -9.60 2.85 -14.47
N LYS A 285 -10.31 2.86 -15.61
CA LYS A 285 -11.27 3.91 -15.93
C LYS A 285 -12.52 3.81 -15.05
N LYS A 286 -13.20 4.93 -14.85
CA LYS A 286 -14.42 4.99 -14.03
C LYS A 286 -15.49 4.02 -14.54
N GLU A 287 -15.69 3.94 -15.85
CA GLU A 287 -16.70 3.06 -16.46
C GLU A 287 -16.39 1.58 -16.19
N SER A 288 -15.10 1.22 -16.19
CA SER A 288 -14.67 -0.13 -15.82
C SER A 288 -14.95 -0.42 -14.34
N TRP A 289 -14.69 0.55 -13.45
CA TRP A 289 -15.05 0.38 -12.04
C TRP A 289 -16.55 0.19 -11.82
N GLU A 290 -17.39 0.89 -12.58
CA GLU A 290 -18.84 0.69 -12.53
C GLU A 290 -19.24 -0.73 -12.96
N GLU A 291 -18.65 -1.24 -14.04
CA GLU A 291 -18.84 -2.62 -14.49
C GLU A 291 -18.41 -3.62 -13.41
N PHE A 292 -17.22 -3.44 -12.84
CA PHE A 292 -16.72 -4.24 -11.72
C PHE A 292 -17.72 -4.27 -10.57
N LEU A 293 -18.20 -3.11 -10.11
CA LEU A 293 -19.12 -3.00 -8.99
C LEU A 293 -20.44 -3.74 -9.22
N LYS A 294 -20.98 -3.67 -10.45
CA LYS A 294 -22.17 -4.45 -10.86
C LYS A 294 -21.89 -5.96 -10.83
N GLU A 295 -20.75 -6.39 -11.38
CA GLU A 295 -20.37 -7.81 -11.44
C GLU A 295 -20.15 -8.41 -10.04
N VAL A 296 -19.60 -7.63 -9.10
CA VAL A 296 -19.41 -8.06 -7.71
C VAL A 296 -20.65 -7.86 -6.83
N GLY A 297 -21.72 -7.25 -7.36
CA GLY A 297 -23.01 -7.08 -6.71
C GLY A 297 -23.05 -5.99 -5.64
N LEU A 298 -22.26 -4.93 -5.81
CA LEU A 298 -22.19 -3.77 -4.92
C LEU A 298 -22.85 -2.51 -5.50
N LEU A 299 -23.24 -2.57 -6.78
CA LEU A 299 -24.08 -1.61 -7.50
C LEU A 299 -25.22 -2.37 -8.17
#